data_AF-A0A835ZL45-F1
#
_entry.id   AF-A0A835ZL45-F1
#
_cell.length_a   1.000
_cell.length_b   1.000
_cell.length_c   1.000
_cell.angle_alpha   90.00
_cell.angle_beta   90.00
_cell.angle_gamma   90.00
#
_symmetry.space_group_name_H-M   'P 1'
#
loop_
_entity.id
_entity.type
_entity.pdbx_description
1 polymer ?
#
loop_
_entity_poly.entity_id
_entity_poly.type
_entity_poly.pdbx_seq_one_letter_code
_entity_poly.pdbx_strand_id
1 'polypeptide(L)'
;MAEGEHLGVSSTLPPTPSMKTLKKQWLEVLSTYQYVLCFCFLGLFFSLAGFLLLFTSLWYLSVLYLVWLFLDWDTPQQGGRRYQWLRNWTAWKHLSDYFPLKLVKTAELPPDRNYVLGSHPHGIMAVGTICNFATEGTGLSQVFPGLRFSLAVLNCLLYLPGHREYCLSCGACSVNRQSLDYVLSQSQLGRAVVILVGGANEALYAVPGEHCLTLRNRKGFVRLALRHGASLVPVYSFGENDIFRVKAFAPDSWQHLLQVTIKKLLSFCPCIFWGPCSVNRQSLDYVLSQSQLGRAVVILVGGANEALYAVPGEHCLTLRNRKGFVRLALRHGASLVPVYSFGENDIFRVKAFAPDSWQHLLQVTSKKLLSFCPCIFWGRGLFSAKSWGLLPLARPITTVVGRPIPVPQCPQPTEEQVDHYHTLYMKALEQLFEEHKESCGLPASTRLTFI
;
A
#
# COMPACT_ATOMS: atom_id res chain seq x y z
N MET A 1 -40.08 -32.32 31.16
CA MET A 1 -39.34 -31.57 32.19
C MET A 1 -37.85 -31.78 31.97
N ALA A 2 -37.21 -30.80 31.35
CA ALA A 2 -35.78 -30.46 31.46
C ALA A 2 -35.53 -29.38 30.40
N GLU A 3 -35.41 -28.14 30.87
CA GLU A 3 -35.21 -26.92 30.09
C GLU A 3 -33.81 -26.90 29.46
N GLY A 4 -33.73 -26.43 28.21
CA GLY A 4 -32.47 -26.14 27.53
C GLY A 4 -32.06 -24.70 27.79
N GLU A 5 -30.87 -24.50 28.37
CA GLU A 5 -30.25 -23.18 28.51
C GLU A 5 -29.76 -22.65 27.15
N HIS A 6 -30.42 -21.60 26.66
CA HIS A 6 -29.92 -20.76 25.59
C HIS A 6 -28.77 -19.88 26.13
N LEU A 7 -27.53 -20.23 25.80
CA LEU A 7 -26.38 -19.35 25.95
C LEU A 7 -26.49 -18.18 24.95
N GLY A 8 -26.99 -17.05 25.45
CA GLY A 8 -27.01 -15.79 24.72
C GLY A 8 -25.61 -15.30 24.40
N VAL A 9 -25.28 -15.25 23.11
CA VAL A 9 -24.08 -14.56 22.62
C VAL A 9 -24.31 -13.07 22.79
N SER A 10 -23.72 -12.49 23.84
CA SER A 10 -23.68 -11.06 24.06
C SER A 10 -22.87 -10.39 22.94
N SER A 11 -23.57 -9.73 22.01
CA SER A 11 -22.97 -8.87 20.99
C SER A 11 -22.58 -7.53 21.61
N THR A 12 -21.54 -7.50 22.43
CA THR A 12 -20.92 -6.24 22.83
C THR A 12 -20.11 -5.71 21.64
N LEU A 13 -20.59 -4.61 21.07
CA LEU A 13 -19.80 -3.80 20.15
C LEU A 13 -18.44 -3.49 20.79
N PRO A 14 -17.32 -3.59 20.06
CA PRO A 14 -16.01 -3.26 20.61
C PRO A 14 -16.04 -1.81 21.13
N PRO A 15 -15.38 -1.52 22.27
CA PRO A 15 -15.38 -0.19 22.84
C PRO A 15 -14.85 0.80 21.80
N THR A 16 -15.57 1.91 21.63
CA THR A 16 -15.15 3.02 20.78
C THR A 16 -13.76 3.46 21.24
N PRO A 17 -12.74 3.47 20.36
CA PRO A 17 -11.40 3.89 20.75
C PRO A 17 -11.47 5.32 21.26
N SER A 18 -10.87 5.58 22.43
CA SER A 18 -10.75 6.94 22.95
C SER A 18 -10.14 7.83 21.84
N MET A 19 -10.74 8.98 21.60
CA MET A 19 -10.26 9.89 20.55
C MET A 19 -8.82 10.30 20.88
N LYS A 20 -7.87 9.72 20.14
CA LYS A 20 -6.46 10.05 20.24
C LYS A 20 -6.26 11.53 19.88
N THR A 21 -5.30 12.19 20.52
CA THR A 21 -4.94 13.56 20.14
C THR A 21 -4.42 13.60 18.70
N LEU A 22 -4.65 14.70 17.98
CA LEU A 22 -4.19 14.89 16.60
C LEU A 22 -2.68 14.62 16.47
N LYS A 23 -1.88 15.13 17.42
CA LYS A 23 -0.42 14.90 17.48
C LYS A 23 -0.09 13.40 17.56
N LYS A 24 -0.80 12.64 18.38
CA LYS A 24 -0.58 11.19 18.51
C LYS A 24 -0.90 10.47 17.19
N GLN A 25 -2.02 10.81 16.56
CA GLN A 25 -2.40 10.25 15.25
C GLN A 25 -1.33 10.53 14.18
N TRP A 26 -0.80 11.76 14.12
CA TRP A 26 0.28 12.09 13.17
C TRP A 26 1.56 11.28 13.42
N LEU A 27 1.96 11.08 14.67
CA LEU A 27 3.15 10.27 15.00
C LEU A 27 2.96 8.80 14.66
N GLU A 28 1.76 8.26 14.88
CA GLU A 28 1.38 6.90 14.48
C GLU A 28 1.46 6.74 12.96
N VAL A 29 0.82 7.64 12.20
CA VAL A 29 0.86 7.65 10.74
C VAL A 29 2.30 7.77 10.22
N LEU A 30 3.10 8.69 10.78
CA LEU A 30 4.49 8.88 10.38
C LEU A 30 5.34 7.63 10.63
N SER A 31 5.12 6.96 11.76
CA SER A 31 5.86 5.73 12.11
C SER A 31 5.44 4.56 11.19
N THR A 32 4.17 4.47 10.84
CA THR A 32 3.67 3.51 9.84
C THR A 32 4.26 3.79 8.46
N TYR A 33 4.31 5.05 8.02
CA TYR A 33 4.98 5.42 6.77
C TYR A 33 6.46 5.08 6.80
N GLN A 34 7.16 5.41 7.89
CA GLN A 34 8.57 5.08 8.05
C GLN A 34 8.80 3.57 7.93
N TYR A 35 7.97 2.74 8.57
CA TYR A 35 8.04 1.29 8.45
C TYR A 35 7.82 0.79 7.01
N VAL A 36 6.76 1.28 6.33
CA VAL A 36 6.47 0.91 4.94
C VAL A 36 7.59 1.33 3.99
N LEU A 37 8.09 2.55 4.13
CA LEU A 37 9.19 3.06 3.30
C LEU A 37 10.49 2.30 3.56
N CYS A 38 10.79 1.98 4.82
CA CYS A 38 11.97 1.18 5.17
C CYS A 38 11.89 -0.21 4.54
N PHE A 39 10.76 -0.89 4.66
CA PHE A 39 10.57 -2.24 4.10
C PHE A 39 10.66 -2.25 2.56
N CYS A 40 10.06 -1.26 1.88
CA CYS A 40 9.98 -1.26 0.41
C CYS A 40 11.22 -0.66 -0.28
N PHE A 41 11.79 0.41 0.28
CA PHE A 41 12.70 1.28 -0.48
C PHE A 41 14.10 1.44 0.13
N LEU A 42 14.31 1.10 1.40
CA LEU A 42 15.59 1.36 2.07
C LEU A 42 16.77 0.70 1.34
N GLY A 43 16.61 -0.57 0.98
CA GLY A 43 17.63 -1.35 0.29
C GLY A 43 17.96 -0.78 -1.09
N LEU A 44 16.93 -0.46 -1.86
CA LEU A 44 17.06 0.11 -3.20
C LEU A 44 17.69 1.51 -3.16
N PHE A 45 17.27 2.33 -2.22
CA PHE A 45 17.78 3.68 -2.02
C PHE A 45 19.28 3.67 -1.72
N PHE A 46 19.73 2.89 -0.73
CA PHE A 46 21.16 2.82 -0.38
C PHE A 46 22.00 2.12 -1.44
N SER A 47 21.45 1.12 -2.14
CA SER A 47 22.13 0.50 -3.28
C SER A 47 22.38 1.52 -4.39
N LEU A 48 21.34 2.28 -4.77
CA LEU A 48 21.43 3.31 -5.81
C LEU A 48 22.36 4.45 -5.37
N ALA A 49 22.22 4.93 -4.14
CA ALA A 49 23.09 5.98 -3.61
C ALA A 49 24.57 5.53 -3.59
N GLY A 50 24.85 4.32 -3.12
CA GLY A 50 26.20 3.75 -3.14
C GLY A 50 26.76 3.62 -4.56
N PHE A 51 25.94 3.18 -5.51
CA PHE A 51 26.32 3.12 -6.92
C PHE A 51 26.63 4.51 -7.50
N LEU A 52 25.75 5.50 -7.29
CA LEU A 52 25.94 6.86 -7.79
C LEU A 52 27.19 7.53 -7.18
N LEU A 53 27.46 7.29 -5.89
CA LEU A 53 28.62 7.85 -5.20
C LEU A 53 29.96 7.38 -5.80
N LEU A 54 30.02 6.18 -6.40
CA LEU A 54 31.22 5.69 -7.10
C LEU A 54 31.64 6.60 -8.27
N PHE A 55 30.71 7.38 -8.83
CA PHE A 55 30.95 8.31 -9.94
C PHE A 55 31.16 9.76 -9.48
N THR A 56 31.39 9.97 -8.17
CA THR A 56 31.61 11.29 -7.57
C THR A 56 32.95 11.33 -6.82
N SER A 57 33.37 12.51 -6.35
CA SER A 57 34.54 12.64 -5.47
C SER A 57 34.40 11.90 -4.14
N LEU A 58 33.19 11.44 -3.78
CA LEU A 58 32.88 10.68 -2.57
C LEU A 58 32.92 9.15 -2.78
N TRP A 59 33.48 8.66 -3.89
CA TRP A 59 33.54 7.22 -4.23
C TRP A 59 34.12 6.33 -3.13
N TYR A 60 35.05 6.87 -2.34
CA TYR A 60 35.69 6.15 -1.25
C TYR A 60 34.70 5.69 -0.17
N LEU A 61 33.58 6.39 0.03
CA LEU A 61 32.52 5.97 0.97
C LEU A 61 31.88 4.66 0.53
N SER A 62 31.60 4.52 -0.77
CA SER A 62 31.04 3.29 -1.33
C SER A 62 32.03 2.14 -1.24
N VAL A 63 33.31 2.38 -1.55
CA VAL A 63 34.35 1.35 -1.46
C VAL A 63 34.58 0.90 -0.02
N LEU A 64 34.65 1.84 0.93
CA LEU A 64 34.78 1.50 2.35
C LEU A 64 33.58 0.65 2.84
N TYR A 65 32.37 1.02 2.42
CA TYR A 65 31.19 0.22 2.75
C TYR A 65 31.21 -1.17 2.12
N LEU A 66 31.65 -1.30 0.86
CA LEU A 66 31.77 -2.60 0.19
C LEU A 66 32.84 -3.50 0.84
N VAL A 67 33.97 -2.93 1.23
CA VAL A 67 35.00 -3.66 1.99
C VAL A 67 34.44 -4.13 3.33
N TRP A 68 33.74 -3.26 4.06
CA TRP A 68 33.08 -3.64 5.30
C TRP A 68 32.03 -4.73 5.07
N LEU A 69 31.21 -4.62 4.03
CA LEU A 69 30.21 -5.63 3.68
C LEU A 69 30.84 -6.99 3.36
N PHE A 70 31.99 -7.00 2.68
CA PHE A 70 32.74 -8.22 2.39
C PHE A 70 33.29 -8.86 3.67
N LEU A 71 33.90 -8.07 4.57
CA LEU A 71 34.42 -8.56 5.84
C LEU A 71 33.30 -9.06 6.76
N ASP A 72 32.12 -8.48 6.65
CA ASP A 72 30.96 -8.74 7.50
C ASP A 72 29.95 -9.71 6.87
N TRP A 73 30.31 -10.34 5.76
CA TRP A 73 29.38 -11.08 4.89
C TRP A 73 28.56 -12.15 5.62
N ASP A 74 29.18 -12.83 6.58
CA ASP A 74 28.58 -13.97 7.30
C ASP A 74 27.72 -13.60 8.51
N THR A 75 27.68 -12.34 8.94
CA THR A 75 26.88 -11.90 10.11
C THR A 75 25.40 -12.28 10.05
N PRO A 76 24.70 -12.22 8.90
CA PRO A 76 23.33 -12.73 8.76
C PRO A 76 23.18 -14.20 9.17
N GLN A 77 24.23 -15.01 9.00
CA GLN A 77 24.27 -16.43 9.35
C GLN A 77 24.73 -16.68 10.78
N GLN A 78 25.21 -15.64 11.48
CA GLN A 78 25.75 -15.72 12.82
C GLN A 78 24.85 -15.02 13.86
N GLY A 79 23.54 -14.99 13.61
CA GLY A 79 22.55 -14.45 14.56
C GLY A 79 22.32 -12.93 14.52
N GLY A 80 22.94 -12.23 13.57
CA GLY A 80 22.72 -10.80 13.33
C GLY A 80 23.30 -9.87 14.41
N ARG A 81 22.84 -8.61 14.43
CA ARG A 81 23.37 -7.56 15.32
C ARG A 81 22.29 -6.95 16.20
N ARG A 82 22.19 -7.37 17.45
CA ARG A 82 21.12 -6.84 18.29
C ARG A 82 21.53 -5.50 18.92
N TYR A 83 20.90 -4.40 18.48
CA TYR A 83 21.04 -3.10 19.13
C TYR A 83 19.79 -2.73 19.94
N GLN A 84 19.94 -2.69 21.26
CA GLN A 84 18.81 -2.47 22.16
C GLN A 84 18.19 -1.08 22.00
N TRP A 85 18.98 -0.05 21.71
CA TRP A 85 18.48 1.30 21.48
C TRP A 85 17.52 1.37 20.27
N LEU A 86 17.87 0.70 19.16
CA LEU A 86 17.03 0.65 17.96
C LEU A 86 15.72 -0.09 18.24
N ARG A 87 15.79 -1.22 18.94
CA ARG A 87 14.60 -2.01 19.32
C ARG A 87 13.65 -1.23 20.25
N ASN A 88 14.18 -0.29 21.03
CA ASN A 88 13.42 0.59 21.94
C ASN A 88 12.99 1.92 21.33
N TRP A 89 13.19 2.15 20.03
CA TRP A 89 12.73 3.38 19.39
C TRP A 89 11.23 3.62 19.62
N THR A 90 10.90 4.88 19.96
CA THR A 90 9.52 5.32 20.18
C THR A 90 8.64 5.11 18.93
N ALA A 91 9.23 5.13 17.74
CA ALA A 91 8.54 4.82 16.49
C ALA A 91 7.85 3.44 16.52
N TRP A 92 8.44 2.44 17.18
CA TRP A 92 7.83 1.12 17.32
C TRP A 92 6.57 1.12 18.19
N LYS A 93 6.54 1.98 19.22
CA LYS A 93 5.36 2.18 20.07
C LYS A 93 4.24 2.88 19.30
N HIS A 94 4.61 3.86 18.48
CA HIS A 94 3.64 4.50 17.59
C HIS A 94 3.10 3.54 16.52
N LEU A 95 3.95 2.68 15.96
CA LEU A 95 3.53 1.65 15.02
C LEU A 95 2.59 0.63 15.68
N SER A 96 2.89 0.18 16.90
CA SER A 96 2.02 -0.73 17.65
C SER A 96 0.68 -0.09 17.99
N ASP A 97 0.67 1.21 18.33
CA ASP A 97 -0.56 1.93 18.65
C ASP A 97 -1.43 2.21 17.41
N TYR A 98 -0.82 2.34 16.22
CA TYR A 98 -1.53 2.49 14.95
C TYR A 98 -2.37 1.24 14.61
N PHE A 99 -1.81 0.04 14.83
CA PHE A 99 -2.44 -1.27 14.58
C PHE A 99 -3.07 -1.92 15.84
N PRO A 100 -3.42 -1.11 16.86
CA PRO A 100 -3.51 -1.52 18.27
C PRO A 100 -3.00 -2.93 18.62
N LEU A 101 -1.70 -3.18 18.41
CA LEU A 101 -1.09 -4.50 18.58
C LEU A 101 -1.14 -4.95 20.05
N LYS A 102 -1.56 -6.19 20.27
CA LYS A 102 -1.57 -6.84 21.58
C LYS A 102 -0.82 -8.16 21.50
N LEU A 103 0.20 -8.32 22.34
CA LEU A 103 0.92 -9.59 22.51
C LEU A 103 0.29 -10.36 23.67
N VAL A 104 -0.41 -11.47 23.35
CA VAL A 104 -1.06 -12.32 24.35
C VAL A 104 -0.17 -13.52 24.66
N LYS A 105 0.29 -13.63 25.91
CA LYS A 105 1.02 -14.79 26.41
C LYS A 105 0.04 -15.84 26.94
N THR A 106 0.02 -17.00 26.31
CA THR A 106 -0.86 -18.12 26.69
C THR A 106 -0.16 -19.22 27.49
N ALA A 107 1.18 -19.26 27.44
CA ALA A 107 1.98 -20.23 28.16
C ALA A 107 3.30 -19.60 28.65
N GLU A 108 3.83 -20.14 29.74
CA GLU A 108 5.16 -19.81 30.24
C GLU A 108 6.24 -20.44 29.35
N LEU A 109 7.25 -19.65 29.01
CA LEU A 109 8.42 -20.09 28.24
C LEU A 109 9.66 -19.93 29.12
N PRO A 110 10.04 -20.96 29.91
CA PRO A 110 11.19 -20.86 30.79
C PRO A 110 12.51 -20.64 30.02
N PRO A 111 13.45 -19.83 30.52
CA PRO A 111 14.71 -19.52 29.84
C PRO A 111 15.76 -20.64 29.92
N ASP A 112 15.40 -21.78 30.50
CA ASP A 112 16.24 -22.97 30.68
C ASP A 112 16.38 -23.83 29.41
N ARG A 113 15.75 -23.43 28.30
CA ARG A 113 15.76 -24.18 27.04
C ARG A 113 15.62 -23.26 25.84
N ASN A 114 15.88 -23.81 24.66
CA ASN A 114 15.74 -23.11 23.39
C ASN A 114 14.37 -23.37 22.75
N TYR A 115 13.94 -22.45 21.89
CA TYR A 115 12.63 -22.47 21.26
C TYR A 115 12.70 -22.23 19.75
N VAL A 116 11.81 -22.90 19.02
CA VAL A 116 11.52 -22.62 17.62
C VAL A 116 10.06 -22.22 17.51
N LEU A 117 9.82 -20.94 17.22
CA LEU A 117 8.51 -20.33 17.11
C LEU A 117 8.06 -20.36 15.65
N GLY A 118 6.94 -21.02 15.36
CA GLY A 118 6.30 -20.97 14.04
C GLY A 118 5.24 -19.89 14.03
N SER A 119 5.52 -18.73 13.41
CA SER A 119 4.60 -17.60 13.33
C SER A 119 3.76 -17.61 12.06
N HIS A 120 2.45 -17.38 12.24
CA HIS A 120 1.43 -17.42 11.19
C HIS A 120 0.35 -16.34 11.41
N PRO A 121 -0.37 -15.90 10.37
CA PRO A 121 0.05 -15.94 8.97
C PRO A 121 1.23 -14.97 8.75
N HIS A 122 1.97 -15.13 7.64
CA HIS A 122 3.01 -14.17 7.27
C HIS A 122 2.44 -12.77 6.98
N GLY A 123 1.24 -12.68 6.38
CA GLY A 123 0.74 -11.43 5.81
C GLY A 123 1.68 -10.88 4.73
N ILE A 124 1.47 -9.63 4.30
CA ILE A 124 2.32 -9.03 3.26
C ILE A 124 3.65 -8.54 3.83
N MET A 125 3.59 -7.85 4.98
CA MET A 125 4.76 -7.22 5.60
C MET A 125 5.10 -7.83 6.98
N ALA A 126 4.27 -8.74 7.50
CA ALA A 126 4.46 -9.35 8.81
C ALA A 126 4.59 -8.30 9.95
N VAL A 127 3.76 -7.26 9.93
CA VAL A 127 3.80 -6.13 10.86
C VAL A 127 3.72 -6.63 12.30
N GLY A 128 2.76 -7.49 12.61
CA GLY A 128 2.57 -8.02 13.95
C GLY A 128 3.77 -8.83 14.41
N THR A 129 4.29 -9.73 13.56
CA THR A 129 5.46 -10.55 13.91
C THR A 129 6.72 -9.70 14.11
N ILE A 130 6.96 -8.69 13.25
CA ILE A 130 8.14 -7.82 13.38
C ILE A 130 8.03 -6.95 14.64
N CYS A 131 6.90 -6.30 14.87
CA CYS A 131 6.70 -5.48 16.07
C CYS A 131 6.81 -6.30 17.36
N ASN A 132 6.30 -7.54 17.36
CA ASN A 132 6.34 -8.38 18.55
C ASN A 132 7.72 -8.99 18.80
N PHE A 133 8.42 -9.50 17.77
CA PHE A 133 9.61 -10.33 17.99
C PHE A 133 10.93 -9.69 17.59
N ALA A 134 10.91 -8.63 16.76
CA ALA A 134 12.12 -7.89 16.39
C ALA A 134 12.31 -6.61 17.19
N THR A 135 11.26 -6.03 17.77
CA THR A 135 11.31 -4.73 18.48
C THR A 135 10.78 -4.83 19.90
N GLU A 136 10.74 -3.71 20.63
CA GLU A 136 10.10 -3.58 21.95
C GLU A 136 8.78 -2.80 21.88
N GLY A 137 8.16 -2.69 20.69
CA GLY A 137 6.90 -1.95 20.49
C GLY A 137 5.77 -2.43 21.40
N THR A 138 5.70 -3.74 21.64
CA THR A 138 4.70 -4.40 22.51
C THR A 138 5.29 -4.89 23.84
N GLY A 139 6.51 -4.47 24.18
CA GLY A 139 7.15 -4.83 25.45
C GLY A 139 7.58 -6.29 25.55
N LEU A 140 8.04 -6.91 24.46
CA LEU A 140 8.44 -8.32 24.40
C LEU A 140 9.32 -8.77 25.58
N SER A 141 10.34 -7.99 25.92
CA SER A 141 11.27 -8.34 27.01
C SER A 141 10.61 -8.37 28.38
N GLN A 142 9.48 -7.67 28.57
CA GLN A 142 8.69 -7.70 29.80
C GLN A 142 7.78 -8.93 29.85
N VAL A 143 7.22 -9.33 28.70
CA VAL A 143 6.32 -10.50 28.59
C VAL A 143 7.09 -11.82 28.73
N PHE A 144 8.29 -11.88 28.14
CA PHE A 144 9.16 -13.05 28.13
C PHE A 144 10.57 -12.70 28.64
N PRO A 145 10.74 -12.50 29.95
CA PRO A 145 12.03 -12.14 30.54
C PRO A 145 13.04 -13.29 30.37
N GLY A 146 14.29 -12.93 30.12
CA GLY A 146 15.38 -13.90 29.96
C GLY A 146 15.45 -14.61 28.60
N LEU A 147 14.44 -14.44 27.73
CA LEU A 147 14.47 -14.99 26.37
C LEU A 147 15.10 -14.04 25.36
N ARG A 148 15.93 -14.60 24.47
CA ARG A 148 16.55 -13.89 23.36
C ARG A 148 15.91 -14.33 22.04
N PHE A 149 14.98 -13.52 21.55
CA PHE A 149 14.34 -13.71 20.25
C PHE A 149 15.23 -13.29 19.08
N SER A 150 15.27 -14.11 18.04
CA SER A 150 15.89 -13.83 16.73
C SER A 150 14.86 -14.11 15.63
N LEU A 151 14.52 -13.07 14.87
CA LEU A 151 13.57 -13.20 13.77
C LEU A 151 14.29 -13.68 12.50
N ALA A 152 13.89 -14.84 11.99
CA ALA A 152 14.45 -15.40 10.77
C ALA A 152 13.76 -14.81 9.54
N VAL A 153 14.53 -14.09 8.70
CA VAL A 153 14.03 -13.41 7.49
C VAL A 153 14.69 -13.96 6.22
N LEU A 154 14.08 -13.65 5.07
CA LEU A 154 14.56 -14.06 3.76
C LEU A 154 15.91 -13.39 3.42
N ASN A 155 16.83 -14.12 2.81
CA ASN A 155 18.20 -13.63 2.54
C ASN A 155 18.26 -12.42 1.62
N CYS A 156 17.32 -12.27 0.67
CA CYS A 156 17.34 -11.13 -0.23
C CYS A 156 17.26 -9.78 0.52
N LEU A 157 16.55 -9.76 1.66
CA LEU A 157 16.47 -8.60 2.55
C LEU A 157 17.78 -8.32 3.29
N LEU A 158 18.69 -9.30 3.36
CA LEU A 158 19.97 -9.23 4.05
C LEU A 158 21.16 -9.02 3.10
N TYR A 159 20.91 -8.93 1.78
CA TYR A 159 21.94 -8.60 0.79
C TYR A 159 21.93 -7.13 0.38
N LEU A 160 20.80 -6.43 0.50
CA LEU A 160 20.70 -5.03 0.09
C LEU A 160 21.27 -4.09 1.16
N PRO A 161 22.22 -3.19 0.80
CA PRO A 161 22.75 -2.16 1.68
C PRO A 161 21.67 -1.34 2.40
N GLY A 162 21.91 -0.96 3.65
CA GLY A 162 20.98 -0.21 4.48
C GLY A 162 19.83 -1.05 5.04
N HIS A 163 19.14 -1.82 4.18
CA HIS A 163 18.10 -2.75 4.61
C HIS A 163 18.69 -3.89 5.45
N ARG A 164 19.83 -4.43 5.01
CA ARG A 164 20.64 -5.41 5.75
C ARG A 164 20.94 -4.90 7.16
N GLU A 165 21.54 -3.72 7.28
CA GLU A 165 21.93 -3.15 8.57
C GLU A 165 20.71 -2.94 9.45
N TYR A 166 19.61 -2.43 8.88
CA TYR A 166 18.36 -2.20 9.60
C TYR A 166 17.78 -3.49 10.17
N CYS A 167 17.66 -4.55 9.36
CA CYS A 167 17.17 -5.85 9.79
C CYS A 167 18.07 -6.50 10.83
N LEU A 168 19.38 -6.56 10.54
CA LEU A 168 20.35 -7.16 11.46
C LEU A 168 20.33 -6.45 12.80
N SER A 169 20.26 -5.11 12.80
CA SER A 169 20.21 -4.23 13.98
C SER A 169 19.03 -4.50 14.92
N CYS A 170 17.89 -4.94 14.37
CA CYS A 170 16.73 -5.38 15.14
C CYS A 170 16.88 -6.83 15.67
N GLY A 171 18.02 -7.48 15.43
CA GLY A 171 18.27 -8.87 15.83
C GLY A 171 17.68 -9.90 14.87
N ALA A 172 17.38 -9.52 13.63
CA ALA A 172 17.00 -10.47 12.59
C ALA A 172 18.22 -11.26 12.10
N CYS A 173 17.99 -12.48 11.65
CA CYS A 173 19.01 -13.34 11.04
C CYS A 173 18.46 -14.01 9.76
N SER A 174 19.33 -14.65 9.01
CA SER A 174 18.95 -15.44 7.84
C SER A 174 18.10 -16.64 8.27
N VAL A 175 17.06 -16.95 7.48
CA VAL A 175 16.27 -18.19 7.62
C VAL A 175 16.96 -19.44 7.07
N ASN A 176 18.20 -19.31 6.57
CA ASN A 176 18.99 -20.45 6.11
C ASN A 176 19.26 -21.42 7.25
N ARG A 177 19.32 -22.71 6.91
CA ARG A 177 19.63 -23.76 7.88
C ARG A 177 20.90 -23.49 8.70
N GLN A 178 22.00 -23.06 8.07
CA GLN A 178 23.26 -22.75 8.76
C GLN A 178 23.08 -21.68 9.85
N SER A 179 22.31 -20.64 9.54
CA SER A 179 21.98 -19.57 10.50
C SER A 179 21.15 -20.08 11.66
N LEU A 180 20.11 -20.85 11.37
CA LEU A 180 19.22 -21.41 12.39
C LEU A 180 19.96 -22.42 13.29
N ASP A 181 20.80 -23.26 12.68
CA ASP A 181 21.68 -24.19 13.40
C ASP A 181 22.64 -23.41 14.31
N TYR A 182 23.29 -22.34 13.80
CA TYR A 182 24.19 -21.48 14.60
C TYR A 182 23.48 -20.83 15.79
N VAL A 183 22.28 -20.28 15.60
CA VAL A 183 21.57 -19.58 16.69
C VAL A 183 21.20 -20.56 17.81
N LEU A 184 20.78 -21.78 17.48
CA LEU A 184 20.35 -22.79 18.44
C LEU A 184 21.49 -23.61 19.06
N SER A 185 22.67 -23.66 18.41
CA SER A 185 23.84 -24.41 18.90
C SER A 185 24.70 -23.66 19.92
N GLN A 186 24.32 -22.44 20.29
CA GLN A 186 25.11 -21.66 21.26
C GLN A 186 24.98 -22.24 22.68
N SER A 187 26.03 -22.07 23.48
CA SER A 187 26.09 -22.59 24.86
C SER A 187 25.06 -21.95 25.80
N GLN A 188 24.61 -20.74 25.49
CA GLN A 188 23.59 -20.03 26.28
C GLN A 188 22.18 -20.50 25.90
N LEU A 189 21.44 -20.96 26.91
CA LEU A 189 20.02 -21.32 26.81
C LEU A 189 19.12 -20.07 26.76
N GLY A 190 17.82 -20.26 26.54
CA GLY A 190 16.85 -19.16 26.45
C GLY A 190 16.79 -18.50 25.07
N ARG A 191 17.27 -19.16 24.02
CA ARG A 191 17.22 -18.63 22.65
C ARG A 191 15.94 -19.05 21.95
N ALA A 192 15.28 -18.09 21.32
CA ALA A 192 14.03 -18.32 20.61
C ALA A 192 14.16 -17.84 19.16
N VAL A 193 14.06 -18.77 18.21
CA VAL A 193 14.08 -18.41 16.78
C VAL A 193 12.66 -18.35 16.26
N VAL A 194 12.28 -17.21 15.66
CA VAL A 194 10.95 -16.99 15.10
C VAL A 194 11.00 -17.16 13.59
N ILE A 195 10.22 -18.10 13.06
CA ILE A 195 10.18 -18.44 11.64
C ILE A 195 8.76 -18.22 11.12
N LEU A 196 8.61 -17.42 10.08
CA LEU A 196 7.35 -17.32 9.35
C LEU A 196 7.23 -18.48 8.37
N VAL A 197 6.64 -19.59 8.83
CA VAL A 197 6.75 -20.89 8.16
C VAL A 197 6.13 -20.90 6.76
N GLY A 198 5.03 -20.17 6.55
CA GLY A 198 4.40 -20.07 5.24
C GLY A 198 5.10 -19.13 4.25
N GLY A 199 5.86 -18.17 4.77
CA GLY A 199 6.65 -17.23 3.97
C GLY A 199 5.83 -16.53 2.88
N ALA A 200 6.45 -16.37 1.72
CA ALA A 200 5.83 -15.77 0.54
C ALA A 200 4.57 -16.48 0.02
N ASN A 201 4.30 -17.75 0.40
CA ASN A 201 3.07 -18.43 -0.02
C ASN A 201 1.84 -17.93 0.75
N GLU A 202 1.99 -17.68 2.05
CA GLU A 202 0.89 -17.11 2.84
C GLU A 202 0.64 -15.65 2.45
N ALA A 203 1.69 -14.91 2.08
CA ALA A 203 1.55 -13.53 1.58
C ALA A 203 0.72 -13.43 0.29
N LEU A 204 0.75 -14.44 -0.59
CA LEU A 204 -0.05 -14.46 -1.84
C LEU A 204 -1.56 -14.53 -1.58
N TYR A 205 -1.95 -15.19 -0.49
CA TYR A 205 -3.34 -15.42 -0.11
C TYR A 205 -3.73 -14.60 1.12
N ALA A 206 -3.04 -13.48 1.37
CA ALA A 206 -3.37 -12.52 2.41
C ALA A 206 -4.60 -11.69 2.00
N VAL A 207 -5.76 -12.35 1.93
CA VAL A 207 -7.06 -11.75 1.60
C VAL A 207 -7.76 -11.39 2.91
N PRO A 208 -8.31 -10.17 3.04
CA PRO A 208 -9.06 -9.79 4.24
C PRO A 208 -10.19 -10.76 4.56
N GLY A 209 -10.30 -11.16 5.82
CA GLY A 209 -11.29 -12.15 6.30
C GLY A 209 -10.98 -13.62 6.01
N GLU A 210 -9.92 -13.95 5.26
CA GLU A 210 -9.48 -15.33 5.02
C GLU A 210 -8.21 -15.67 5.82
N HIS A 211 -8.13 -16.92 6.30
CA HIS A 211 -7.01 -17.41 7.12
C HIS A 211 -6.40 -18.71 6.54
N CYS A 212 -5.69 -18.57 5.42
CA CYS A 212 -5.08 -19.69 4.71
C CYS A 212 -3.60 -19.88 5.10
N LEU A 213 -3.28 -20.97 5.81
CA LEU A 213 -1.92 -21.29 6.26
C LEU A 213 -1.22 -22.33 5.40
N THR A 214 0.07 -22.12 5.13
CA THR A 214 0.90 -23.08 4.39
C THR A 214 1.78 -23.89 5.35
N LEU A 215 1.18 -24.86 6.06
CA LEU A 215 1.87 -25.64 7.10
C LEU A 215 2.02 -27.14 6.80
N ARG A 216 1.02 -27.77 6.17
CA ARG A 216 0.85 -29.25 6.08
C ARG A 216 2.13 -30.02 5.68
N ASN A 217 2.91 -29.48 4.74
CA ASN A 217 4.10 -30.13 4.21
C ASN A 217 5.43 -29.46 4.66
N ARG A 218 5.38 -28.43 5.53
CA ARG A 218 6.54 -27.62 5.94
C ARG A 218 7.19 -28.16 7.23
N LYS A 219 7.73 -29.38 7.20
CA LYS A 219 8.35 -30.03 8.38
C LYS A 219 9.79 -29.60 8.69
N GLY A 220 10.30 -28.54 8.05
CA GLY A 220 11.69 -28.10 8.19
C GLY A 220 12.03 -27.59 9.59
N PHE A 221 11.20 -26.70 10.11
CA PHE A 221 11.37 -26.11 11.45
C PHE A 221 11.19 -27.15 12.58
N VAL A 222 10.33 -28.15 12.37
CA VAL A 222 10.17 -29.28 13.30
C VAL A 222 11.45 -30.12 13.36
N ARG A 223 12.03 -30.46 12.20
CA ARG A 223 13.31 -31.19 12.12
C ARG A 223 14.46 -30.39 12.73
N LEU A 224 14.43 -29.06 12.63
CA LEU A 224 15.39 -28.18 13.28
C LEU A 224 15.23 -28.25 14.81
N ALA A 225 14.01 -28.12 15.33
CA ALA A 225 13.74 -28.18 16.76
C ALA A 225 14.19 -29.51 17.37
N LEU A 226 13.87 -30.63 16.72
CA LEU A 226 14.31 -31.97 17.13
C LEU A 226 15.83 -32.12 17.18
N ARG A 227 16.57 -31.52 16.24
CA ARG A 227 18.04 -31.61 16.20
C ARG A 227 18.69 -30.92 17.39
N HIS A 228 18.13 -29.79 17.82
CA HIS A 228 18.72 -28.94 18.86
C HIS A 228 18.06 -29.12 20.23
N GLY A 229 17.15 -30.08 20.37
CA GLY A 229 16.38 -30.26 21.60
C GLY A 229 15.53 -29.03 21.97
N ALA A 230 15.15 -28.22 20.98
CA ALA A 230 14.37 -27.00 21.20
C ALA A 230 12.87 -27.29 21.23
N SER A 231 12.14 -26.57 22.09
CA SER A 231 10.69 -26.66 22.18
C SER A 231 10.02 -25.94 21.00
N LEU A 232 9.00 -26.56 20.41
CA LEU A 232 8.17 -25.93 19.39
C LEU A 232 7.11 -25.05 20.04
N VAL A 233 6.96 -23.82 19.54
CA VAL A 233 5.97 -22.87 20.04
C VAL A 233 5.14 -22.35 18.86
N PRO A 234 3.83 -22.66 18.80
CA PRO A 234 2.96 -22.08 17.78
C PRO A 234 2.68 -20.61 18.11
N VAL A 235 2.74 -19.74 17.10
CA VAL A 235 2.40 -18.33 17.22
C VAL A 235 1.41 -17.96 16.12
N TYR A 236 0.34 -17.26 16.50
CA TYR A 236 -0.67 -16.80 15.56
C TYR A 236 -0.95 -15.30 15.72
N SER A 237 -1.05 -14.58 14.58
CA SER A 237 -1.30 -13.14 14.49
C SER A 237 -2.67 -12.87 13.86
N PHE A 238 -3.65 -12.47 14.65
CA PHE A 238 -4.97 -12.07 14.16
C PHE A 238 -4.93 -10.66 13.56
N GLY A 239 -5.69 -10.42 12.48
CA GLY A 239 -5.78 -9.12 11.79
C GLY A 239 -4.67 -8.84 10.76
N GLU A 240 -3.66 -9.70 10.66
CA GLU A 240 -2.49 -9.48 9.79
C GLU A 240 -2.86 -9.45 8.28
N ASN A 241 -3.84 -10.26 7.86
CA ASN A 241 -4.34 -10.28 6.48
C ASN A 241 -5.24 -9.08 6.15
N ASP A 242 -5.75 -8.38 7.16
CA ASP A 242 -6.67 -7.25 6.98
C ASP A 242 -5.94 -5.90 6.84
N ILE A 243 -4.61 -5.89 7.04
CA ILE A 243 -3.76 -4.69 6.96
C ILE A 243 -3.79 -4.08 5.56
N PHE A 244 -3.89 -4.92 4.53
CA PHE A 244 -3.84 -4.49 3.13
C PHE A 244 -5.00 -5.05 2.32
N ARG A 245 -5.51 -4.25 1.39
CA ARG A 245 -6.44 -4.73 0.35
C ARG A 245 -5.66 -5.19 -0.86
N VAL A 246 -5.58 -6.50 -1.03
CA VAL A 246 -4.84 -7.15 -2.12
C VAL A 246 -5.80 -7.71 -3.14
N LYS A 247 -5.44 -7.61 -4.43
CA LYS A 247 -6.16 -8.34 -5.47
C LYS A 247 -5.69 -9.80 -5.50
N ALA A 248 -6.57 -10.72 -5.12
CA ALA A 248 -6.38 -12.14 -5.40
C ALA A 248 -6.66 -12.42 -6.88
N PHE A 249 -5.75 -13.09 -7.56
CA PHE A 249 -5.94 -13.52 -8.95
C PHE A 249 -6.51 -14.93 -8.96
N ALA A 250 -7.46 -15.20 -9.86
CA ALA A 250 -7.99 -16.55 -10.04
C ALA A 250 -6.85 -17.52 -10.41
N PRO A 251 -6.84 -18.76 -9.88
CA PRO A 251 -5.76 -19.73 -10.10
C PRO A 251 -5.41 -19.96 -11.58
N ASP A 252 -6.42 -19.92 -12.44
CA ASP A 252 -6.31 -20.17 -13.88
C ASP A 252 -5.93 -18.93 -14.71
N SER A 253 -5.72 -17.79 -14.06
CA SER A 253 -5.41 -16.53 -14.75
C SER A 253 -3.92 -16.42 -15.12
N TRP A 254 -3.63 -15.77 -16.25
CA TRP A 254 -2.25 -15.44 -16.64
C TRP A 254 -1.54 -14.55 -15.60
N GLN A 255 -2.31 -13.72 -14.87
CA GLN A 255 -1.81 -12.82 -13.82
C GLN A 255 -1.31 -13.62 -12.61
N HIS A 256 -2.07 -14.64 -12.20
CA HIS A 256 -1.66 -15.58 -11.17
C HIS A 256 -0.41 -16.37 -11.62
N LEU A 257 -0.37 -16.84 -12.88
CA LEU A 257 0.80 -17.53 -13.42
C LEU A 257 2.05 -16.65 -13.39
N LEU A 258 1.93 -15.39 -13.81
CA LEU A 258 3.03 -14.42 -13.76
C LEU A 258 3.48 -14.18 -12.32
N GLN A 259 2.55 -13.96 -11.39
CA GLN A 259 2.85 -13.73 -9.97
C GLN A 259 3.57 -14.92 -9.34
N VAL A 260 3.13 -16.15 -9.62
CA VAL A 260 3.79 -17.39 -9.17
C VAL A 260 5.17 -17.56 -9.81
N THR A 261 5.33 -17.17 -11.08
CA THR A 261 6.62 -17.24 -11.78
C THR A 261 7.62 -16.25 -11.19
N ILE A 262 7.22 -15.00 -10.94
CA ILE A 262 8.06 -14.00 -10.28
C ILE A 262 8.44 -14.46 -8.87
N LYS A 263 7.50 -15.01 -8.10
CA LYS A 263 7.80 -15.61 -6.79
C LYS A 263 8.86 -16.72 -6.90
N LYS A 264 8.75 -17.63 -7.87
CA LYS A 264 9.72 -18.72 -8.04
C LYS A 264 11.13 -18.18 -8.38
N LEU A 265 11.21 -17.11 -9.16
CA LEU A 265 12.47 -16.50 -9.59
C LEU A 265 13.11 -15.65 -8.48
N LEU A 266 12.33 -14.77 -7.85
CA LEU A 266 12.85 -13.75 -6.93
C LEU A 266 12.67 -14.12 -5.45
N SER A 267 12.01 -15.23 -5.14
CA SER A 267 11.58 -15.63 -3.77
C SER A 267 10.73 -14.57 -3.04
N PHE A 268 10.29 -13.54 -3.77
CA PHE A 268 9.50 -12.40 -3.31
C PHE A 268 8.21 -12.31 -4.13
N CYS A 269 7.10 -11.95 -3.47
CA CYS A 269 5.80 -11.81 -4.11
C CYS A 269 5.49 -10.34 -4.36
N PRO A 270 5.44 -9.87 -5.62
CA PRO A 270 4.85 -8.57 -5.91
C PRO A 270 3.37 -8.63 -5.56
N CYS A 271 2.97 -7.90 -4.52
CA CYS A 271 1.57 -7.73 -4.15
C CYS A 271 1.00 -6.52 -4.90
N ILE A 272 -0.16 -6.69 -5.53
CA ILE A 272 -0.86 -5.59 -6.20
C ILE A 272 -1.94 -5.10 -5.23
N PHE A 273 -1.70 -3.94 -4.64
CA PHE A 273 -2.63 -3.25 -3.76
C PHE A 273 -3.75 -2.61 -4.59
N TRP A 274 -5.01 -2.78 -4.17
CA TRP A 274 -6.17 -2.17 -4.84
C TRP A 274 -6.94 -1.27 -3.86
N GLY A 275 -7.09 0.01 -4.22
CA GLY A 275 -8.05 0.95 -3.63
C GLY A 275 -8.98 1.70 -4.62
N PRO A 276 -8.59 2.00 -5.87
CA PRO A 276 -9.44 2.79 -6.76
C PRO A 276 -10.39 1.89 -7.58
N CYS A 277 -11.71 2.07 -7.49
CA CYS A 277 -12.64 1.34 -8.36
C CYS A 277 -12.26 1.60 -9.82
N SER A 278 -11.96 0.56 -10.60
CA SER A 278 -11.63 0.74 -12.02
C SER A 278 -12.84 1.33 -12.73
N VAL A 279 -12.64 2.39 -13.52
CA VAL A 279 -13.68 2.98 -14.37
C VAL A 279 -13.89 2.08 -15.60
N ASN A 280 -14.24 0.82 -15.37
CA ASN A 280 -14.64 -0.12 -16.39
C ASN A 280 -16.13 -0.41 -16.25
N ARG A 281 -16.75 -0.81 -17.35
CA ARG A 281 -18.21 -1.02 -17.40
C ARG A 281 -18.70 -2.00 -16.33
N GLN A 282 -18.00 -3.12 -16.11
CA GLN A 282 -18.42 -4.15 -15.16
C GLN A 282 -18.44 -3.64 -13.71
N SER A 283 -17.42 -2.88 -13.31
CA SER A 283 -17.34 -2.30 -11.97
C SER A 283 -18.44 -1.26 -11.73
N LEU A 284 -18.70 -0.41 -12.73
CA LEU A 284 -19.74 0.61 -12.62
C LEU A 284 -21.14 0.00 -12.65
N ASP A 285 -21.36 -1.01 -13.50
CA ASP A 285 -22.60 -1.78 -13.55
C ASP A 285 -22.87 -2.44 -12.18
N TYR A 286 -21.86 -3.06 -11.56
CA TYR A 286 -21.99 -3.68 -10.24
C TYR A 286 -22.36 -2.67 -9.13
N VAL A 287 -21.77 -1.47 -9.13
CA VAL A 287 -22.05 -0.46 -8.09
C VAL A 287 -23.48 0.06 -8.21
N LEU A 288 -23.95 0.30 -9.44
CA LEU A 288 -25.28 0.85 -9.71
C LEU A 288 -26.40 -0.20 -9.67
N SER A 289 -26.09 -1.49 -9.81
CA SER A 289 -27.08 -2.58 -9.78
C SER A 289 -27.49 -3.03 -8.37
N GLN A 290 -26.94 -2.44 -7.30
CA GLN A 290 -27.22 -2.87 -5.94
C GLN A 290 -28.59 -2.35 -5.47
N SER A 291 -29.30 -3.15 -4.68
CA SER A 291 -30.65 -2.84 -4.19
C SER A 291 -30.73 -1.66 -3.20
N GLN A 292 -29.58 -1.21 -2.68
CA GLN A 292 -29.50 -0.13 -1.69
C GLN A 292 -29.53 1.24 -2.37
N LEU A 293 -30.51 2.07 -2.01
CA LEU A 293 -30.61 3.47 -2.44
C LEU A 293 -29.48 4.34 -1.86
N GLY A 294 -29.21 5.48 -2.52
CA GLY A 294 -28.23 6.48 -2.06
C GLY A 294 -26.80 6.27 -2.54
N ARG A 295 -26.58 5.41 -3.54
CA ARG A 295 -25.25 5.19 -4.14
C ARG A 295 -25.00 6.19 -5.26
N ALA A 296 -23.79 6.74 -5.28
CA ALA A 296 -23.32 7.62 -6.34
C ALA A 296 -21.99 7.11 -6.90
N VAL A 297 -21.80 7.30 -8.20
CA VAL A 297 -20.54 7.04 -8.89
C VAL A 297 -20.04 8.38 -9.41
N VAL A 298 -18.83 8.76 -9.01
CA VAL A 298 -18.14 9.93 -9.56
C VAL A 298 -17.17 9.46 -10.64
N ILE A 299 -17.28 10.03 -11.84
CA ILE A 299 -16.49 9.64 -13.01
C ILE A 299 -15.71 10.86 -13.50
N LEU A 300 -14.38 10.74 -13.59
CA LEU A 300 -13.53 11.70 -14.29
C LEU A 300 -13.63 11.41 -15.80
N VAL A 301 -14.61 12.04 -16.47
CA VAL A 301 -15.01 11.69 -17.85
C VAL A 301 -13.89 11.87 -18.88
N GLY A 302 -13.08 12.92 -18.73
CA GLY A 302 -11.96 13.20 -19.63
C GLY A 302 -10.74 12.28 -19.43
N GLY A 303 -10.55 11.75 -18.21
CA GLY A 303 -9.47 10.85 -17.84
C GLY A 303 -8.07 11.39 -18.20
N ALA A 304 -7.17 10.49 -18.60
CA ALA A 304 -5.79 10.86 -18.97
C ALA A 304 -5.67 11.77 -20.21
N ASN A 305 -6.74 11.94 -21.00
CA ASN A 305 -6.71 12.89 -22.12
C ASN A 305 -6.81 14.33 -21.63
N GLU A 306 -7.65 14.57 -20.63
CA GLU A 306 -7.89 15.90 -20.09
C GLU A 306 -6.65 16.42 -19.34
N ALA A 307 -5.92 15.52 -18.68
CA ALA A 307 -4.65 15.83 -18.02
C ALA A 307 -3.55 16.37 -18.97
N LEU A 308 -3.64 16.13 -20.29
CA LEU A 308 -2.68 16.68 -21.28
C LEU A 308 -2.94 18.17 -21.56
N TYR A 309 -4.17 18.63 -21.33
CA TYR A 309 -4.63 20.00 -21.58
C TYR A 309 -4.93 20.75 -20.28
N ALA A 310 -4.48 20.23 -19.14
CA ALA A 310 -4.59 20.87 -17.82
C ALA A 310 -3.58 22.02 -17.69
N VAL A 311 -3.71 23.02 -18.57
CA VAL A 311 -2.87 24.22 -18.59
C VAL A 311 -3.50 25.27 -17.66
N PRO A 312 -2.72 25.93 -16.79
CA PRO A 312 -3.22 26.99 -15.93
C PRO A 312 -3.97 28.07 -16.73
N GLY A 313 -5.17 28.43 -16.28
CA GLY A 313 -6.06 29.38 -16.95
C GLY A 313 -6.86 28.86 -18.15
N GLU A 314 -6.61 27.63 -18.62
CA GLU A 314 -7.45 26.99 -19.65
C GLU A 314 -8.56 26.14 -19.00
N HIS A 315 -9.73 26.09 -19.63
CA HIS A 315 -10.88 25.32 -19.15
C HIS A 315 -11.44 24.46 -20.28
N CYS A 316 -10.67 23.43 -20.64
CA CYS A 316 -10.95 22.51 -21.74
C CYS A 316 -11.30 21.12 -21.20
N LEU A 317 -12.49 20.62 -21.51
CA LEU A 317 -12.97 19.31 -21.07
C LEU A 317 -13.08 18.34 -22.23
N THR A 318 -12.51 17.14 -22.08
CA THR A 318 -12.64 16.07 -23.09
C THR A 318 -13.96 15.35 -22.90
N LEU A 319 -15.05 15.95 -23.40
CA LEU A 319 -16.42 15.48 -23.16
C LEU A 319 -17.19 15.22 -24.44
N ARG A 320 -16.87 15.88 -25.57
CA ARG A 320 -17.75 15.93 -26.75
C ARG A 320 -18.15 14.55 -27.29
N ASN A 321 -17.21 13.62 -27.27
CA ASN A 321 -17.41 12.24 -27.76
C ASN A 321 -17.52 11.19 -26.64
N ARG A 322 -17.56 11.61 -25.36
CA ARG A 322 -17.51 10.69 -24.19
C ARG A 322 -18.90 10.32 -23.68
N LYS A 323 -19.67 9.60 -24.49
CA LYS A 323 -21.09 9.30 -24.18
C LYS A 323 -21.32 8.06 -23.30
N GLY A 324 -20.26 7.34 -22.93
CA GLY A 324 -20.35 6.05 -22.22
C GLY A 324 -21.00 6.13 -20.83
N PHE A 325 -20.78 7.22 -20.09
CA PHE A 325 -21.37 7.42 -18.77
C PHE A 325 -22.88 7.71 -18.85
N VAL A 326 -23.34 8.39 -19.90
CA VAL A 326 -24.77 8.62 -20.17
C VAL A 326 -25.47 7.30 -20.48
N ARG A 327 -24.83 6.46 -21.30
CA ARG A 327 -25.34 5.12 -21.61
C ARG A 327 -25.46 4.24 -20.35
N LEU A 328 -24.50 4.35 -19.44
CA LEU A 328 -24.54 3.66 -18.15
C LEU A 328 -25.68 4.19 -17.28
N ALA A 329 -25.82 5.50 -17.15
CA ALA A 329 -26.88 6.15 -16.39
C ALA A 329 -28.27 5.72 -16.86
N LEU A 330 -28.51 5.71 -18.18
CA LEU A 330 -29.76 5.24 -18.78
C LEU A 330 -30.06 3.78 -18.43
N ARG A 331 -29.07 2.88 -18.43
CA ARG A 331 -29.31 1.46 -18.09
C ARG A 331 -29.80 1.21 -16.67
N HIS A 332 -29.34 2.04 -15.73
CA HIS A 332 -29.65 1.89 -14.31
C HIS A 332 -30.68 2.91 -13.80
N GLY A 333 -31.15 3.82 -14.67
CA GLY A 333 -32.02 4.93 -14.24
C GLY A 333 -31.32 5.89 -13.26
N ALA A 334 -30.00 5.97 -13.30
CA ALA A 334 -29.22 6.79 -12.39
C ALA A 334 -29.17 8.24 -12.89
N SER A 335 -29.55 9.20 -12.06
CA SER A 335 -29.50 10.62 -12.42
C SER A 335 -28.08 11.08 -12.76
N LEU A 336 -27.95 11.86 -13.83
CA LEU A 336 -26.68 12.48 -14.21
C LEU A 336 -26.51 13.78 -13.42
N VAL A 337 -25.37 13.94 -12.72
CA VAL A 337 -25.09 15.15 -11.93
C VAL A 337 -23.86 15.85 -12.52
N PRO A 338 -23.99 17.04 -13.12
CA PRO A 338 -22.85 17.80 -13.60
C PRO A 338 -22.04 18.32 -12.42
N VAL A 339 -20.72 18.11 -12.46
CA VAL A 339 -19.79 18.55 -11.42
C VAL A 339 -18.59 19.21 -12.11
N TYR A 340 -18.16 20.35 -11.59
CA TYR A 340 -16.98 21.06 -12.07
C TYR A 340 -16.11 21.55 -10.93
N SER A 341 -14.78 21.45 -11.07
CA SER A 341 -13.81 21.87 -10.06
C SER A 341 -12.93 22.99 -10.59
N PHE A 342 -13.15 24.21 -10.09
CA PHE A 342 -12.33 25.39 -10.39
C PHE A 342 -10.98 25.30 -9.67
N GLY A 343 -9.91 25.80 -10.29
CA GLY A 343 -8.57 25.86 -9.71
C GLY A 343 -7.73 24.57 -9.85
N GLU A 344 -8.32 23.45 -10.29
CA GLU A 344 -7.60 22.19 -10.52
C GLU A 344 -6.43 22.35 -11.50
N ASN A 345 -6.61 23.12 -12.58
CA ASN A 345 -5.54 23.35 -13.56
C ASN A 345 -4.40 24.25 -13.04
N ASP A 346 -4.57 24.91 -11.89
CA ASP A 346 -3.60 25.87 -11.34
C ASP A 346 -2.69 25.26 -10.26
N ILE A 347 -2.96 24.01 -9.84
CA ILE A 347 -2.21 23.35 -8.76
C ILE A 347 -0.85 22.81 -9.23
N PHE A 348 -0.68 22.62 -10.53
CA PHE A 348 0.61 22.25 -11.14
C PHE A 348 0.88 23.10 -12.37
N ARG A 349 2.16 23.37 -12.62
CA ARG A 349 2.62 23.89 -13.90
C ARG A 349 2.87 22.71 -14.82
N VAL A 350 2.16 22.66 -15.94
CA VAL A 350 2.30 21.60 -16.94
C VAL A 350 2.99 22.17 -18.17
N LYS A 351 3.96 21.44 -18.74
CA LYS A 351 4.53 21.79 -20.04
C LYS A 351 3.66 21.17 -21.14
N ALA A 352 2.86 22.00 -21.79
CA ALA A 352 2.16 21.62 -23.02
C ALA A 352 3.15 21.58 -24.19
N PHE A 353 3.07 20.54 -25.01
CA PHE A 353 3.87 20.40 -26.22
C PHE A 353 3.02 20.77 -27.44
N ALA A 354 3.62 21.47 -28.41
CA ALA A 354 2.90 21.87 -29.62
C ALA A 354 2.39 20.63 -30.39
N PRO A 355 1.18 20.66 -30.99
CA PRO A 355 0.56 19.49 -31.61
C PRO A 355 1.41 18.82 -32.71
N ASP A 356 2.21 19.63 -33.39
CA ASP A 356 3.16 19.33 -34.46
C ASP A 356 4.56 18.90 -33.98
N SER A 357 4.80 18.87 -32.66
CA SER A 357 6.08 18.46 -32.08
C SER A 357 6.25 16.94 -31.98
N TRP A 358 7.50 16.47 -32.13
CA TRP A 358 7.86 15.06 -31.90
C TRP A 358 7.58 14.61 -30.45
N GLN A 359 7.61 15.53 -29.49
CA GLN A 359 7.33 15.29 -28.07
C GLN A 359 5.85 14.97 -27.85
N HIS A 360 4.97 15.75 -28.48
CA HIS A 360 3.53 15.47 -28.49
C HIS A 360 3.22 14.15 -29.20
N LEU A 361 3.88 13.86 -30.33
CA LEU A 361 3.75 12.58 -31.01
C LEU A 361 4.16 11.40 -30.11
N LEU A 362 5.26 11.55 -29.36
CA LEU A 362 5.73 10.55 -28.39
C LEU A 362 4.72 10.34 -27.24
N GLN A 363 4.13 11.42 -26.70
CA GLN A 363 3.09 11.33 -25.67
C GLN A 363 1.85 10.58 -26.18
N VAL A 364 1.36 10.94 -27.37
CA VAL A 364 0.18 10.30 -27.98
C VAL A 364 0.45 8.84 -28.31
N THR A 365 1.66 8.51 -28.77
CA THR A 365 2.07 7.14 -29.10
C THR A 365 2.23 6.28 -27.85
N SER A 366 2.89 6.81 -26.82
CA SER A 366 3.07 6.13 -25.51
C SER A 366 1.72 5.85 -24.84
N LYS A 367 0.78 6.80 -24.93
CA LYS A 367 -0.60 6.61 -24.47
C LYS A 367 -1.31 5.47 -25.20
N LYS A 368 -1.22 5.40 -26.53
CA LYS A 368 -1.87 4.33 -27.33
C LYS A 368 -1.32 2.95 -26.98
N LEU A 369 -0.02 2.85 -26.67
CA LEU A 369 0.65 1.59 -26.42
C LEU A 369 0.58 1.13 -24.95
N LEU A 370 0.69 2.06 -24.00
CA LEU A 370 0.88 1.76 -22.56
C LEU A 370 -0.26 2.26 -21.66
N SER A 371 -1.31 2.90 -22.21
CA SER A 371 -2.39 3.56 -21.45
C SER A 371 -1.89 4.59 -20.41
N PHE A 372 -0.65 5.06 -20.56
CA PHE A 372 0.03 6.00 -19.68
C PHE A 372 0.50 7.21 -20.50
N CYS A 373 0.24 8.41 -19.98
CA CYS A 373 0.69 9.66 -20.59
C CYS A 373 1.83 10.25 -19.74
N PRO A 374 3.07 10.31 -20.23
CA PRO A 374 4.14 11.00 -19.53
C PRO A 374 3.90 12.52 -19.60
N CYS A 375 3.30 13.08 -18.54
CA CYS A 375 3.14 14.52 -18.36
C CYS A 375 4.38 15.10 -17.67
N ILE A 376 4.93 16.19 -18.21
CA ILE A 376 5.96 16.97 -17.51
C ILE A 376 5.24 18.06 -16.73
N PHE A 377 5.22 17.92 -15.41
CA PHE A 377 4.62 18.89 -14.50
C PHE A 377 5.52 19.16 -13.30
N TRP A 378 5.39 20.34 -12.69
CA TRP A 378 6.06 20.72 -11.46
C TRP A 378 5.22 21.69 -10.65
N GLY A 379 5.46 21.75 -9.35
CA GLY A 379 4.84 22.71 -8.44
C GLY A 379 5.91 23.33 -7.54
N ARG A 380 5.73 23.22 -6.23
CA ARG A 380 6.65 23.78 -5.21
C ARG A 380 7.53 22.71 -4.55
N GLY A 381 8.62 23.15 -3.94
CA GLY A 381 9.48 22.30 -3.10
C GLY A 381 8.96 22.13 -1.67
N LEU A 382 9.54 21.16 -0.95
CA LEU A 382 9.13 20.79 0.41
C LEU A 382 9.33 21.90 1.46
N PHE A 383 10.40 22.68 1.31
CA PHE A 383 10.86 23.62 2.34
C PHE A 383 10.65 25.09 1.98
N SER A 384 10.20 25.40 0.76
CA SER A 384 9.94 26.77 0.32
C SER A 384 8.86 26.80 -0.76
N ALA A 385 7.93 27.75 -0.65
CA ALA A 385 6.90 27.98 -1.67
C ALA A 385 7.46 28.52 -2.99
N LYS A 386 8.71 29.03 -3.00
CA LYS A 386 9.37 29.59 -4.18
C LYS A 386 10.30 28.60 -4.88
N SER A 387 10.58 27.43 -4.29
CA SER A 387 11.47 26.44 -4.90
C SER A 387 10.73 25.51 -5.84
N TRP A 388 11.45 24.99 -6.84
CA TRP A 388 10.96 23.98 -7.76
C TRP A 388 10.82 22.61 -7.07
N GLY A 389 9.75 21.86 -7.38
CA GLY A 389 9.53 20.52 -6.82
C GLY A 389 8.26 19.85 -7.32
N LEU A 390 7.88 18.74 -6.68
CA LEU A 390 6.72 17.91 -7.06
C LEU A 390 5.47 18.12 -6.19
N LEU A 391 5.51 19.01 -5.19
CA LEU A 391 4.31 19.31 -4.40
C LEU A 391 3.39 20.25 -5.18
N PRO A 392 2.05 20.10 -5.08
CA PRO A 392 1.12 21.03 -5.70
C PRO A 392 1.27 22.46 -5.12
N LEU A 393 0.99 23.45 -5.97
CA LEU A 393 0.85 24.85 -5.60
C LEU A 393 -0.39 25.02 -4.71
N ALA A 394 -0.27 25.86 -3.69
CA ALA A 394 -1.39 26.17 -2.79
C ALA A 394 -2.35 27.16 -3.48
N ARG A 395 -3.24 26.64 -4.32
CA ARG A 395 -4.30 27.38 -5.00
C ARG A 395 -5.68 26.97 -4.45
N PRO A 396 -6.66 27.88 -4.41
CA PRO A 396 -8.01 27.52 -4.04
C PRO A 396 -8.60 26.55 -5.07
N ILE A 397 -9.22 25.48 -4.60
CA ILE A 397 -9.98 24.54 -5.43
C ILE A 397 -11.42 24.58 -4.97
N THR A 398 -12.33 24.95 -5.87
CA THR A 398 -13.77 25.04 -5.56
C THR A 398 -14.53 24.07 -6.46
N THR A 399 -15.15 23.06 -5.86
CA THR A 399 -15.99 22.11 -6.60
C THR A 399 -17.45 22.52 -6.48
N VAL A 400 -18.10 22.72 -7.62
CA VAL A 400 -19.53 23.02 -7.72
C VAL A 400 -20.26 21.78 -8.24
N VAL A 401 -21.38 21.48 -7.59
CA VAL A 401 -22.23 20.33 -7.92
C VAL A 401 -23.58 20.88 -8.39
N GLY A 402 -23.93 20.56 -9.64
CA GLY A 402 -25.16 21.03 -10.26
C GLY A 402 -26.37 20.18 -9.90
N ARG A 403 -27.52 20.56 -10.46
CA ARG A 403 -28.79 19.86 -10.26
C ARG A 403 -28.77 18.49 -10.96
N PRO A 404 -29.36 17.45 -10.34
CA PRO A 404 -29.47 16.14 -10.98
C PRO A 404 -30.39 16.21 -12.20
N ILE A 405 -29.95 15.59 -13.30
CA ILE A 405 -30.72 15.37 -14.52
C ILE A 405 -31.29 13.96 -14.45
N PRO A 406 -32.59 13.78 -14.16
CA PRO A 406 -33.20 12.46 -14.10
C PRO A 406 -33.26 11.84 -15.50
N VAL A 407 -32.96 10.55 -15.58
CA VAL A 407 -33.02 9.78 -16.83
C VAL A 407 -33.90 8.55 -16.63
N PRO A 408 -34.69 8.12 -17.63
CA PRO A 408 -35.47 6.90 -17.54
C PRO A 408 -34.56 5.67 -17.55
N GLN A 409 -34.98 4.61 -16.85
CA GLN A 409 -34.29 3.34 -16.93
C GLN A 409 -34.58 2.66 -18.28
N CYS A 410 -33.55 2.49 -19.10
CA CYS A 410 -33.61 1.85 -20.41
C CYS A 410 -32.43 0.86 -20.55
N PRO A 411 -32.66 -0.47 -20.45
CA PRO A 411 -31.59 -1.48 -20.54
C PRO A 411 -30.80 -1.45 -21.86
N GLN A 412 -31.45 -1.04 -22.96
CA GLN A 412 -30.87 -0.91 -24.29
C GLN A 412 -31.15 0.50 -24.84
N PRO A 413 -30.41 1.53 -24.38
CA PRO A 413 -30.62 2.90 -24.83
C PRO A 413 -30.18 3.06 -26.28
N THR A 414 -30.97 3.78 -27.08
CA THR A 414 -30.62 4.14 -28.46
C THR A 414 -29.57 5.25 -28.48
N GLU A 415 -28.82 5.38 -29.59
CA GLU A 415 -27.84 6.48 -29.72
C GLU A 415 -28.52 7.86 -29.64
N GLU A 416 -29.73 8.01 -30.17
CA GLU A 416 -30.50 9.26 -30.08
C GLU A 416 -30.84 9.63 -28.64
N GLN A 417 -31.22 8.66 -27.81
CA GLN A 417 -31.47 8.87 -26.38
C GLN A 417 -30.18 9.27 -25.65
N VAL A 418 -29.08 8.57 -25.94
CA VAL A 418 -27.78 8.87 -25.36
C VAL A 418 -27.34 10.29 -25.74
N ASP A 419 -27.51 10.68 -27.00
CA ASP A 419 -27.13 12.00 -27.52
C ASP A 419 -27.97 13.11 -26.91
N HIS A 420 -29.28 12.90 -26.79
CA HIS A 420 -30.18 13.83 -26.13
C HIS A 420 -29.73 14.14 -24.69
N TYR A 421 -29.53 13.12 -23.86
CA TYR A 421 -29.11 13.31 -22.46
C TYR A 421 -27.66 13.80 -22.34
N HIS A 422 -26.78 13.43 -23.26
CA HIS A 422 -25.43 13.97 -23.32
C HIS A 422 -25.43 15.47 -23.61
N THR A 423 -26.24 15.94 -24.56
CA THR A 423 -26.41 17.37 -24.82
C THR A 423 -27.00 18.11 -23.62
N LEU A 424 -27.98 17.54 -22.92
CA LEU A 424 -28.52 18.12 -21.69
C LEU A 424 -27.44 18.24 -20.61
N TYR A 425 -26.62 17.20 -20.44
CA TYR A 425 -25.51 17.22 -19.48
C TYR A 425 -24.47 18.29 -19.82
N MET A 426 -24.05 18.41 -21.09
CA MET A 426 -23.10 19.44 -21.53
C MET A 426 -23.63 20.85 -21.28
N LYS A 427 -24.91 21.12 -21.62
CA LYS A 427 -25.55 22.42 -21.37
C LYS A 427 -25.63 22.75 -19.89
N ALA A 428 -26.01 21.78 -19.05
CA ALA A 428 -26.09 21.97 -17.61
C ALA A 428 -24.71 22.24 -16.99
N LEU A 429 -23.66 21.57 -17.50
CA LEU A 429 -22.29 21.80 -17.05
C LEU A 429 -21.75 23.17 -17.48
N GLU A 430 -22.05 23.60 -18.71
CA GLU A 430 -21.73 24.95 -19.20
C GLU A 430 -22.43 26.03 -18.38
N GLN A 431 -23.73 25.88 -18.11
CA GLN A 431 -24.48 26.78 -17.25
C GLN A 431 -23.88 26.83 -15.83
N LEU A 432 -23.59 25.66 -15.24
CA LEU A 432 -23.00 25.57 -13.91
C LEU A 432 -21.65 26.31 -13.83
N PHE A 433 -20.83 26.19 -14.88
CA PHE A 433 -19.58 26.92 -15.01
C PHE A 433 -19.81 28.43 -15.09
N GLU A 434 -20.69 28.88 -15.96
CA GLU A 434 -21.00 30.30 -16.17
C GLU A 434 -21.54 30.99 -14.89
N GLU A 435 -22.40 30.30 -14.14
CA GLU A 435 -22.96 30.81 -12.89
C GLU A 435 -21.92 31.01 -11.77
N HIS A 436 -20.82 30.23 -11.78
CA HIS A 436 -19.86 30.20 -10.66
C HIS A 436 -18.46 30.70 -11.02
N LYS A 437 -18.14 30.95 -12.29
CA LYS A 437 -16.79 31.33 -12.72
C LYS A 437 -16.29 32.62 -12.06
N GLU A 438 -17.13 33.64 -11.96
CA GLU A 438 -16.73 34.94 -11.38
C GLU A 438 -16.51 34.85 -9.86
N SER A 439 -17.39 34.13 -9.15
CA SER A 439 -17.23 33.90 -7.70
C SER A 439 -16.03 33.02 -7.38
N CYS A 440 -15.58 32.20 -8.33
CA CYS A 440 -14.37 31.39 -8.24
C CYS A 440 -13.11 32.11 -8.76
N GLY A 441 -13.20 33.41 -9.09
CA GLY A 441 -12.05 34.25 -9.44
C GLY A 441 -11.63 34.23 -10.91
N LEU A 442 -12.48 33.73 -11.81
CA LEU A 442 -12.25 33.78 -13.26
C LEU A 442 -12.88 35.02 -13.89
N PRO A 443 -12.25 35.61 -14.93
CA PRO A 443 -12.85 36.69 -15.72
C PRO A 443 -14.17 36.30 -16.39
N ALA A 444 -15.07 37.26 -16.57
CA ALA A 444 -16.34 37.07 -17.28
C ALA A 444 -16.17 36.63 -18.74
N SER A 445 -15.03 36.93 -19.37
CA SER A 445 -14.68 36.51 -20.74
C SER A 445 -14.29 35.03 -20.84
N THR A 446 -13.95 34.38 -19.73
CA THR A 446 -13.54 32.97 -19.71
C THR A 446 -14.71 32.06 -20.07
N ARG A 447 -14.48 31.10 -20.96
CA ARG A 447 -15.48 30.13 -21.45
C ARG A 447 -15.00 28.71 -21.24
N LEU A 448 -15.95 27.82 -20.96
CA LEU A 448 -15.72 26.39 -20.92
C LEU A 448 -15.71 25.83 -22.35
N THR A 449 -14.67 25.09 -22.72
CA THR A 449 -14.55 24.50 -24.06
C THR A 449 -14.68 22.98 -24.00
N PHE A 450 -15.58 22.41 -24.79
CA PHE A 450 -15.72 20.96 -24.93
C PHE A 450 -14.97 20.44 -26.15
N ILE A 451 -13.98 19.57 -25.93
CA ILE A 451 -13.17 18.91 -26.97
C ILE A 451 -13.51 17.43 -27.13
#